data_AF-A0A2N2T4M9-F1
#
_entry.id   AF-A0A2N2T4M9-F1
#
_cell.length_a   1.000
_cell.length_b   1.000
_cell.length_c   1.000
_cell.angle_alpha   90.00
_cell.angle_beta   90.00
_cell.angle_gamma   90.00
#
_symmetry.space_group_name_H-M   'P 1'
#
loop_
_entity.id
_entity.type
_entity.pdbx_description
1 polymer ?
#
loop_
_entity_poly.entity_id
_entity_poly.type
_entity_poly.pdbx_seq_one_letter_code
_entity_poly.pdbx_strand_id
1 'polypeptide(L)'
;MSAAHEKAAWVFVPPEAAQETTRDDFTADQKRLANITASLALAGHSVHKLETGFLVSRWGMSKVCPDFASLVGFSRQLGVSP
;
A
#
# COMPACT_ATOMS: atom_id res chain seq x y z
N MET A 1 2.38 17.47 -64.47
CA MET A 1 1.58 17.91 -63.32
C MET A 1 1.64 16.79 -62.29
N SER A 2 2.46 16.99 -61.25
CA SER A 2 2.91 15.94 -60.31
C SER A 2 1.88 15.69 -59.21
N ALA A 3 1.63 14.41 -58.93
CA ALA A 3 0.76 13.94 -57.87
C ALA A 3 1.43 14.00 -56.48
N ALA A 4 0.56 14.03 -55.47
CA ALA A 4 0.75 13.56 -54.09
C ALA A 4 1.77 14.28 -53.19
N HIS A 5 1.24 15.01 -52.20
CA HIS A 5 1.58 14.79 -50.79
C HIS A 5 0.58 15.53 -49.90
N GLU A 6 -0.43 14.80 -49.40
CA GLU A 6 -1.25 15.24 -48.28
C GLU A 6 -0.44 14.98 -47.00
N LYS A 7 -0.04 16.05 -46.30
CA LYS A 7 0.66 15.94 -45.02
C LYS A 7 -0.36 15.72 -43.92
N ALA A 8 -0.48 14.49 -43.46
CA ALA A 8 -1.18 14.15 -42.23
C ALA A 8 -0.50 14.88 -41.05
N ALA A 9 -1.12 15.97 -40.61
CA ALA A 9 -0.75 16.66 -39.39
C ALA A 9 -1.18 15.80 -38.22
N TRP A 10 -0.21 15.24 -37.49
CA TRP A 10 -0.45 14.60 -36.21
C TRP A 10 -0.95 15.68 -35.25
N VAL A 11 -2.26 15.69 -34.98
CA VAL A 11 -2.84 16.49 -33.91
C VAL A 11 -2.35 15.90 -32.60
N PHE A 12 -1.35 16.56 -32.02
CA PHE A 12 -0.95 16.34 -30.64
C PHE A 12 -2.11 16.81 -29.76
N VAL A 13 -2.90 15.85 -29.29
CA VAL A 13 -3.95 16.08 -28.28
C VAL A 13 -3.23 16.38 -26.95
N PRO A 14 -3.39 17.56 -26.36
CA PRO A 14 -2.84 17.84 -25.04
C PRO A 14 -3.52 16.94 -23.99
N PRO A 15 -2.79 16.45 -22.96
CA PRO A 15 -3.42 15.74 -21.87
C PRO A 15 -4.29 16.70 -21.05
N GLU A 16 -5.57 16.73 -21.42
CA GLU A 16 -6.67 17.21 -20.59
C GLU A 16 -6.70 16.39 -19.29
N ALA A 17 -6.91 17.07 -18.17
CA ALA A 17 -7.06 16.55 -16.82
C ALA A 17 -5.78 15.94 -16.20
N ALA A 18 -4.90 16.81 -15.70
CA ALA A 18 -4.15 16.51 -14.49
C ALA A 18 -5.14 16.29 -13.33
N GLN A 19 -5.67 15.07 -13.23
CA GLN A 19 -6.41 14.63 -12.05
C GLN A 19 -5.43 14.54 -10.88
N GLU A 20 -5.49 15.56 -10.04
CA GLU A 20 -5.42 15.50 -8.58
C GLU A 20 -4.57 14.35 -8.01
N THR A 21 -3.32 14.69 -7.70
CA THR A 21 -2.38 13.88 -6.90
C THR A 21 -3.03 13.43 -5.59
N THR A 22 -3.67 12.25 -5.62
CA THR A 22 -4.21 11.55 -4.45
C THR A 22 -4.00 10.03 -4.57
N ARG A 23 -3.06 9.59 -5.42
CA ARG A 23 -2.81 8.16 -5.69
C ARG A 23 -1.57 7.59 -5.02
N ASP A 24 -0.66 8.42 -4.49
CA ASP A 24 0.60 7.93 -3.91
C ASP A 24 0.48 7.57 -2.42
N ASP A 25 -0.16 8.41 -1.60
CA ASP A 25 -0.26 8.21 -0.15
C ASP A 25 -1.00 6.92 0.23
N PHE A 26 -2.12 6.62 -0.44
CA PHE A 26 -2.88 5.38 -0.21
C PHE A 26 -2.04 4.11 -0.48
N THR A 27 -1.13 4.16 -1.44
CA THR A 27 -0.27 3.01 -1.75
C THR A 27 0.89 2.88 -0.76
N ALA A 28 1.40 4.00 -0.24
CA ALA A 28 2.48 3.99 0.75
C ALA A 28 2.04 3.36 2.06
N ASP A 29 0.85 3.69 2.56
CA ASP A 29 0.30 3.11 3.79
C ASP A 29 -0.03 1.62 3.63
N GLN A 30 -0.58 1.23 2.48
CA GLN A 30 -0.81 -0.19 2.17
C GLN A 30 0.49 -0.99 2.11
N LYS A 31 1.55 -0.43 1.50
CA LYS A 31 2.88 -1.05 1.48
C LYS A 31 3.45 -1.21 2.88
N ARG A 32 3.36 -0.19 3.73
CA ARG A 32 3.81 -0.24 5.12
C ARG A 32 3.06 -1.31 5.92
N LEU A 33 1.75 -1.41 5.75
CA LEU A 33 0.93 -2.44 6.38
C LEU A 33 1.30 -3.85 5.90
N ALA A 34 1.49 -4.02 4.59
CA ALA A 34 1.88 -5.30 4.02
C ALA A 34 3.26 -5.74 4.55
N ASN A 35 4.21 -4.82 4.61
CA ASN A 35 5.56 -5.10 5.08
C ASN A 35 5.55 -5.54 6.55
N ILE A 36 4.86 -4.82 7.43
CA ILE A 36 4.82 -5.20 8.85
C ILE A 36 4.08 -6.51 9.08
N THR A 37 3.04 -6.77 8.29
CA THR A 37 2.30 -8.03 8.33
C THR A 37 3.19 -9.20 7.90
N ALA A 38 3.99 -9.01 6.84
CA ALA A 38 4.96 -9.98 6.39
C ALA A 38 6.04 -10.24 7.45
N SER A 39 6.61 -9.19 8.06
CA SER A 39 7.59 -9.35 9.13
C SER A 39 7.02 -10.08 10.35
N LEU A 40 5.78 -9.79 10.74
CA LEU A 40 5.08 -10.51 11.82
C LEU A 40 4.85 -11.98 11.46
N ALA A 41 4.46 -12.27 10.22
CA ALA A 41 4.29 -13.63 9.70
C ALA A 41 5.60 -14.43 9.71
N LEU A 42 6.71 -13.82 9.29
CA LEU A 42 8.05 -14.41 9.37
C LEU A 42 8.47 -14.72 10.81
N ALA A 43 8.06 -13.88 11.76
CA ALA A 43 8.26 -14.12 13.19
C ALA A 43 7.29 -15.17 13.79
N GLY A 44 6.41 -15.77 12.98
CA GLY A 44 5.45 -16.79 13.40
C GLY A 44 4.16 -16.24 14.01
N HIS A 45 3.84 -14.98 13.78
CA HIS A 45 2.59 -14.36 14.22
C HIS A 45 1.59 -14.28 13.06
N SER A 46 0.34 -14.63 13.31
CA SER A 46 -0.76 -14.42 12.37
C SER A 46 -1.38 -13.04 12.62
N VAL A 47 -1.58 -12.25 11.57
CA VAL A 47 -2.23 -10.93 11.65
C VAL A 47 -3.57 -11.00 10.93
N HIS A 48 -4.64 -10.71 11.64
CA HIS A 48 -6.00 -10.65 11.11
C HIS A 48 -6.46 -9.20 11.09
N LYS A 49 -6.95 -8.73 9.96
CA LYS A 49 -7.57 -7.40 9.86
C LYS A 49 -9.01 -7.49 10.38
N LEU A 50 -9.33 -6.64 11.35
CA LEU A 50 -10.67 -6.45 11.90
C LEU A 50 -11.25 -5.13 11.36
N GLU A 51 -12.56 -4.95 11.51
CA GLU A 51 -13.23 -3.69 11.14
C GLU A 51 -12.68 -2.50 11.95
N THR A 52 -12.33 -2.75 13.22
CA THR A 52 -11.87 -1.75 14.18
C THR A 52 -10.36 -1.80 14.44
N GLY A 53 -9.58 -2.58 13.68
CA GLY A 53 -8.13 -2.67 13.89
C GLY A 53 -7.49 -3.98 13.40
N PHE A 54 -6.55 -4.50 14.17
CA PHE A 54 -5.77 -5.69 13.86
C PHE A 54 -5.69 -6.63 15.06
N LEU A 55 -5.78 -7.93 14.82
CA LEU A 55 -5.54 -8.97 15.81
C LEU A 55 -4.25 -9.69 15.44
N VAL A 56 -3.28 -9.69 16.34
CA VAL A 56 -2.04 -10.45 16.21
C VAL A 56 -2.12 -11.67 17.13
N SER A 57 -1.96 -12.87 16.59
CA SER A 57 -2.08 -14.12 17.33
C SER A 57 -0.89 -15.04 17.08
N ARG A 58 -0.39 -15.68 18.14
CA ARG A 58 0.67 -16.70 18.09
C ARG A 58 0.56 -17.63 19.29
N TRP A 59 0.42 -18.94 19.05
CA TRP A 59 0.52 -20.02 20.05
C TRP A 59 -0.06 -19.69 21.45
N GLY A 60 -1.36 -19.40 21.52
CA GLY A 60 -2.04 -19.08 22.78
C GLY A 60 -1.92 -17.62 23.25
N MET A 61 -1.11 -16.79 22.58
CA MET A 61 -1.09 -15.34 22.75
C MET A 61 -1.96 -14.67 21.68
N SER A 62 -2.79 -13.71 22.08
CA SER A 62 -3.56 -12.87 21.17
C SER A 62 -3.54 -11.43 21.68
N LYS A 63 -3.21 -10.49 20.79
CA LYS A 63 -3.18 -9.05 21.09
C LYS A 63 -4.00 -8.30 20.06
N VAL A 64 -5.00 -7.55 20.53
CA VAL A 64 -5.73 -6.59 19.71
C VAL A 64 -4.93 -5.27 19.66
N CYS A 65 -4.73 -4.78 18.45
CA CYS A 65 -4.11 -3.50 18.11
C CYS A 65 -5.18 -2.65 17.40
N PRO A 66 -5.69 -1.57 18.01
CA PRO A 66 -6.78 -0.78 17.45
C PRO A 66 -6.38 -0.02 16.16
N ASP A 67 -5.10 0.26 15.99
CA ASP A 67 -4.58 1.05 14.88
C ASP A 67 -3.20 0.56 14.41
N PHE A 68 -2.74 1.11 13.28
CA PHE A 68 -1.45 0.74 12.69
C PHE A 68 -0.26 1.11 13.59
N ALA A 69 -0.30 2.24 14.30
CA ALA A 69 0.79 2.62 15.21
C ALA A 69 0.88 1.65 16.40
N SER A 70 -0.26 1.19 16.92
CA SER A 70 -0.32 0.12 17.94
C SER A 70 0.27 -1.20 17.42
N LEU A 71 0.03 -1.55 16.15
CA LEU A 71 0.61 -2.73 15.51
C LEU A 71 2.13 -2.61 15.39
N VAL A 72 2.63 -1.45 14.96
CA VAL A 72 4.07 -1.14 14.86
C VAL A 72 4.73 -1.15 16.24
N GLY A 73 4.09 -0.55 17.24
CA GLY A 73 4.58 -0.55 18.62
C GLY A 73 4.72 -1.97 19.16
N PHE A 74 3.73 -2.82 18.89
CA PHE A 74 3.76 -4.22 19.29
C PHE A 74 4.82 -5.03 18.52
N SER A 75 4.97 -4.80 17.21
CA SER A 75 6.03 -5.48 16.44
C SER A 75 7.42 -5.16 16.99
N ARG A 76 7.67 -3.91 17.40
CA ARG A 76 8.94 -3.50 18.04
C ARG A 76 9.18 -4.20 19.37
N GLN A 77 8.15 -4.38 20.20
CA GLN A 77 8.26 -5.14 21.46
C GLN A 77 8.63 -6.61 21.20
N LEU A 78 8.18 -7.17 20.07
CA LEU A 78 8.52 -8.51 19.62
C LEU A 78 9.91 -8.62 18.94
N GLY A 79 10.63 -7.50 18.77
CA GLY A 79 11.89 -7.44 18.03
C GLY A 79 11.73 -7.51 16.51
N VAL A 80 10.52 -7.32 16.00
CA VAL A 80 10.19 -7.33 14.58
C VAL A 80 10.22 -5.89 14.05
N SER A 81 11.27 -5.57 13.29
CA SER A 81 11.36 -4.29 12.57
C SER A 81 10.65 -4.38 11.20
N PRO A 82 9.85 -3.37 10.82
CA PRO A 82 9.40 -3.21 9.43
C PRO A 82 10.57 -2.84 8.50
#